data_AF-A0A327VSF1-F1
#
_entry.id   AF-A0A327VSF1-F1
#
_cell.length_a   1.000
_cell.length_b   1.000
_cell.length_c   1.000
_cell.angle_alpha   90.00
_cell.angle_beta   90.00
_cell.angle_gamma   90.00
#
_symmetry.space_group_name_H-M   'P 1'
#
loop_
_entity.id
_entity.type
_entity.pdbx_description
1 polymer ?
#
loop_
_entity_poly.entity_id
_entity_poly.type
_entity_poly.pdbx_seq_one_letter_code
_entity_poly.pdbx_strand_id
1 'polypeptide(L)'
;MRLLGRFFRISGLDPSASHDSSRTMTAMSHVIEAIKDNPEVFAAAVAFIGIGGGILGNFIGARIQLRGGRAQADAARDAARITAEAQRLAALRDDRRREIAQFIQKTRETVSHAEALYQRDHEGGQQAAVRITYLELSQKQAELELIAPVGLVELARRVVEIVESCMDLADDRSLAERGRRRLEDVPAMSPHHACAQRALRALHEARAANLARDENEYAASRSRARAALEELPHLTDVERFLLLDDTYRFPLRERRRDQEDSLDVALGELVTAARRLLKSEDFD
;
A
#
# COMPACT_ATOMS: atom_id res chain seq x y z
N MET A 1 -42.52 -27.17 -17.57
CA MET A 1 -41.89 -27.12 -18.91
C MET A 1 -40.44 -27.56 -18.72
N ARG A 2 -39.94 -28.78 -18.99
CA ARG A 2 -40.14 -29.79 -20.07
C ARG A 2 -40.08 -29.21 -21.48
N LEU A 3 -38.92 -29.36 -22.12
CA LEU A 3 -38.63 -29.74 -23.53
C LEU A 3 -37.08 -29.85 -23.64
N LEU A 4 -36.42 -31.01 -23.66
CA LEU A 4 -36.33 -32.10 -24.67
C LEU A 4 -35.84 -31.66 -26.05
N GLY A 5 -34.72 -32.26 -26.50
CA GLY A 5 -34.18 -32.17 -27.86
C GLY A 5 -32.72 -32.68 -27.96
N ARG A 6 -32.40 -33.95 -27.70
CA ARG A 6 -32.42 -35.14 -28.60
C ARG A 6 -31.38 -35.11 -29.76
N PHE A 7 -30.48 -36.11 -29.69
CA PHE A 7 -29.84 -36.91 -30.75
C PHE A 7 -28.88 -36.27 -31.77
N PHE A 8 -27.62 -36.70 -31.72
CA PHE A 8 -27.04 -37.44 -32.86
C PHE A 8 -26.21 -38.63 -32.35
N ARG A 9 -26.54 -39.79 -32.91
CA ARG A 9 -25.97 -41.12 -32.68
C ARG A 9 -25.27 -41.48 -33.97
N ILE A 10 -23.97 -41.70 -33.96
CA ILE A 10 -23.27 -42.44 -35.02
C ILE A 10 -22.46 -43.53 -34.34
N SER A 11 -22.75 -44.75 -34.74
CA SER A 11 -22.13 -46.00 -34.31
C SER A 11 -21.20 -46.50 -35.42
N GLY A 12 -20.08 -47.10 -35.02
CA GLY A 12 -19.12 -47.86 -35.83
C GLY A 12 -17.79 -47.89 -35.07
N LEU A 13 -17.51 -48.90 -34.23
CA LEU A 13 -16.82 -50.18 -34.55
C LEU A 13 -15.48 -49.91 -35.25
N ASP A 14 -14.30 -50.28 -34.75
CA ASP A 14 -13.93 -51.54 -34.08
C ASP A 14 -12.66 -51.42 -33.18
N PRO A 15 -12.34 -52.46 -32.39
CA PRO A 15 -11.44 -52.43 -31.23
C PRO A 15 -10.04 -53.02 -31.52
N SER A 16 -8.99 -52.40 -30.98
CA SER A 16 -7.75 -53.08 -30.57
C SER A 16 -6.77 -52.09 -29.95
N ALA A 17 -6.55 -52.18 -28.63
CA ALA A 17 -5.26 -51.96 -27.97
C ALA A 17 -5.49 -51.95 -26.46
N SER A 18 -5.64 -53.15 -25.90
CA SER A 18 -5.35 -53.41 -24.50
C SER A 18 -3.84 -53.30 -24.27
N HIS A 19 -3.36 -52.35 -23.46
CA HIS A 19 -2.31 -52.59 -22.46
C HIS A 19 -1.96 -51.34 -21.64
N ASP A 20 -1.95 -51.57 -20.31
CA ASP A 20 -1.11 -50.91 -19.29
C ASP A 20 -1.53 -49.54 -18.71
N SER A 21 -2.66 -49.50 -17.98
CA SER A 21 -2.98 -48.41 -17.03
C SER A 21 -2.94 -48.85 -15.57
N SER A 22 -2.42 -50.04 -15.27
CA SER A 22 -2.37 -50.59 -13.90
C SER A 22 -1.04 -50.33 -13.18
N ARG A 23 -0.01 -49.80 -13.87
CA ARG A 23 1.32 -49.56 -13.28
C ARG A 23 1.60 -48.11 -12.87
N THR A 24 0.83 -47.14 -13.36
CA THR A 24 1.05 -45.72 -13.07
C THR A 24 0.38 -45.23 -11.79
N MET A 25 -0.75 -45.82 -11.37
CA MET A 25 -1.44 -45.38 -10.15
C MET A 25 -0.76 -45.83 -8.85
N THR A 26 -0.03 -46.94 -8.84
CA THR A 26 0.64 -47.47 -7.63
C THR A 26 1.98 -46.76 -7.33
N ALA A 27 2.61 -46.15 -8.33
CA ALA A 27 3.86 -45.41 -8.15
C ALA A 27 3.65 -44.00 -7.58
N MET A 28 2.54 -43.33 -7.94
CA MET A 28 2.23 -41.99 -7.40
C MET A 28 1.75 -42.02 -5.95
N SER A 29 1.07 -43.09 -5.50
CA SER A 29 0.59 -43.20 -4.12
C SER A 29 1.73 -43.33 -3.11
N HIS A 30 2.79 -44.07 -3.44
CA HIS A 30 3.96 -44.20 -2.55
C HIS A 30 4.83 -42.94 -2.46
N VAL A 31 4.84 -42.11 -3.50
CA VAL A 31 5.57 -40.83 -3.49
C VAL A 31 4.86 -39.79 -2.61
N ILE A 32 3.52 -39.74 -2.65
CA ILE A 32 2.73 -38.82 -1.84
C ILE A 32 2.78 -39.19 -0.34
N GLU A 33 2.85 -40.48 -0.03
CA GLU A 33 2.95 -40.97 1.36
C GLU A 33 4.34 -40.74 1.96
N ALA A 34 5.42 -40.83 1.16
CA ALA A 34 6.78 -40.50 1.58
C ALA A 34 7.02 -38.99 1.80
N ILE A 35 6.24 -38.12 1.15
CA ILE A 35 6.38 -36.65 1.24
C ILE A 35 5.79 -36.11 2.56
N LYS A 36 4.88 -36.85 3.21
CA LYS A 36 4.14 -36.35 4.37
C LYS A 36 4.92 -36.44 5.69
N ASP A 37 5.90 -37.33 5.78
CA ASP A 37 6.56 -37.68 7.04
C ASP A 37 7.96 -37.06 7.24
N ASN A 38 8.53 -36.33 6.27
CA ASN A 38 9.85 -35.70 6.43
C ASN A 38 10.01 -34.36 5.67
N PRO A 39 9.76 -33.20 6.31
CA PRO A 39 9.93 -31.88 5.68
C PRO A 39 11.38 -31.56 5.28
N GLU A 40 12.37 -32.24 5.87
CA GLU A 40 13.79 -32.14 5.48
C GLU A 40 14.09 -32.80 4.14
N VAL A 41 13.31 -33.80 3.71
CA VAL A 41 13.46 -34.47 2.41
C VAL A 41 12.92 -33.60 1.27
N PHE A 42 11.92 -32.75 1.54
CA PHE A 42 11.41 -31.78 0.57
C PHE A 42 12.41 -30.64 0.33
N ALA A 43 13.04 -30.12 1.39
CA ALA A 43 14.13 -29.15 1.28
C ALA A 43 15.36 -29.75 0.57
N ALA A 44 15.70 -31.01 0.86
CA ALA A 44 16.77 -31.73 0.18
C ALA A 44 16.46 -32.01 -1.30
N ALA A 45 15.21 -32.32 -1.67
CA ALA A 45 14.80 -32.56 -3.05
C ALA A 45 14.77 -31.28 -3.90
N VAL A 46 14.32 -30.16 -3.33
CA VAL A 46 14.35 -28.85 -4.01
C VAL A 46 15.80 -28.34 -4.14
N ALA A 47 16.65 -28.58 -3.13
CA ALA A 47 18.10 -28.33 -3.24
C ALA A 47 18.80 -29.26 -4.25
N PHE A 48 18.37 -30.53 -4.36
CA PHE A 48 18.88 -31.48 -5.37
C PHE A 48 18.41 -31.17 -6.78
N ILE A 49 17.26 -30.53 -6.98
CA ILE A 49 16.82 -30.07 -8.31
C ILE A 49 17.58 -28.80 -8.71
N GLY A 50 17.81 -27.88 -7.77
CA GLY A 50 18.60 -26.67 -7.99
C GLY A 50 20.10 -26.93 -8.24
N ILE A 51 20.67 -27.97 -7.65
CA ILE A 51 22.10 -28.32 -7.78
C ILE A 51 22.32 -29.51 -8.75
N GLY A 52 21.40 -30.46 -8.81
CA GLY A 52 21.49 -31.68 -9.63
C GLY A 52 21.21 -31.46 -11.13
N GLY A 53 20.48 -30.41 -11.50
CA GLY A 53 20.33 -30.01 -12.91
C GLY A 53 21.65 -29.55 -13.54
N GLY A 54 22.57 -28.96 -12.77
CA GLY A 54 23.85 -28.43 -13.25
C GLY A 54 24.98 -29.45 -13.36
N ILE A 55 24.89 -30.58 -12.64
CA ILE A 55 26.01 -31.54 -12.53
C ILE A 55 25.71 -32.85 -13.28
N LEU A 56 24.45 -33.30 -13.34
CA LEU A 56 24.12 -34.58 -13.97
C LEU A 56 24.19 -34.53 -15.52
N GLY A 57 23.96 -33.35 -16.11
CA GLY A 57 24.20 -33.12 -17.54
C GLY A 57 25.69 -33.17 -17.93
N ASN A 58 26.58 -32.80 -17.01
CA ASN A 58 28.03 -32.81 -17.23
C ASN A 58 28.61 -34.23 -17.32
N PHE A 59 27.94 -35.22 -16.71
CA PHE A 59 28.48 -36.58 -16.59
C PHE A 59 28.11 -37.50 -17.77
N ILE A 60 26.97 -37.29 -18.41
CA ILE A 60 26.58 -38.06 -19.61
C ILE A 60 27.38 -37.59 -20.85
N GLY A 61 27.88 -36.35 -20.85
CA GLY A 61 28.70 -35.77 -21.92
C GLY A 61 30.16 -36.26 -21.99
N ALA A 62 30.69 -36.83 -20.90
CA ALA A 62 32.08 -37.32 -20.87
C ALA A 62 32.33 -38.55 -21.78
N ARG A 63 31.28 -39.20 -22.30
CA ARG A 63 31.41 -40.38 -23.18
C ARG A 63 31.37 -40.08 -24.68
N ILE A 64 31.17 -38.81 -25.08
CA ILE A 64 31.13 -38.34 -26.49
C ILE A 64 32.35 -37.44 -26.78
N GLN A 65 33.49 -37.72 -26.15
CA GLN A 65 34.59 -36.77 -25.99
C GLN A 65 35.62 -36.73 -27.14
N LEU A 66 35.23 -37.04 -28.38
CA LEU A 66 36.16 -36.94 -29.53
C LEU A 66 35.62 -36.21 -30.78
N ARG A 67 34.38 -35.72 -30.77
CA ARG A 67 33.85 -34.84 -31.84
C ARG A 67 33.13 -33.57 -31.35
N GLY A 68 33.01 -33.39 -30.03
CA GLY A 68 32.07 -32.43 -29.41
C GLY A 68 32.63 -31.08 -28.91
N GLY A 69 33.93 -30.78 -29.04
CA GLY A 69 34.53 -29.59 -28.39
C GLY A 69 33.91 -28.24 -28.78
N ARG A 70 33.45 -28.08 -30.04
CA ARG A 70 32.68 -26.89 -30.46
C ARG A 70 31.26 -26.89 -29.91
N ALA A 71 30.56 -28.02 -29.99
CA ALA A 71 29.20 -28.15 -29.47
C ALA A 71 29.12 -27.96 -27.93
N GLN A 72 30.16 -28.37 -27.20
CA GLN A 72 30.26 -28.19 -25.75
C GLN A 72 30.62 -26.75 -25.37
N ALA A 73 31.46 -26.08 -26.16
CA ALA A 73 31.76 -24.65 -25.98
C ALA A 73 30.55 -23.76 -26.31
N ASP A 74 29.78 -24.11 -27.35
CA ASP A 74 28.57 -23.38 -27.71
C ASP A 74 27.44 -23.65 -26.70
N ALA A 75 27.25 -24.90 -26.25
CA ALA A 75 26.31 -25.21 -25.17
C ALA A 75 26.67 -24.52 -23.84
N ALA A 76 27.97 -24.39 -23.50
CA ALA A 76 28.41 -23.65 -22.33
C ALA A 76 28.18 -22.13 -22.47
N ARG A 77 28.34 -21.57 -23.67
CA ARG A 77 27.98 -20.16 -23.94
C ARG A 77 26.49 -19.91 -23.83
N ASP A 78 25.67 -20.82 -24.36
CA ASP A 78 24.21 -20.71 -24.26
C ASP A 78 23.75 -20.85 -22.80
N ALA A 79 24.31 -21.81 -22.05
CA ALA A 79 24.04 -21.94 -20.63
C ALA A 79 24.47 -20.70 -19.82
N ALA A 80 25.65 -20.14 -20.12
CA ALA A 80 26.12 -18.91 -19.49
C ALA A 80 25.23 -17.71 -19.82
N ARG A 81 24.76 -17.60 -21.07
CA ARG A 81 23.82 -16.56 -21.51
C ARG A 81 22.48 -16.70 -20.79
N ILE A 82 21.90 -17.90 -20.74
CA ILE A 82 20.65 -18.17 -20.02
C ILE A 82 20.81 -17.84 -18.54
N THR A 83 21.94 -18.22 -17.93
CA THR A 83 22.22 -17.92 -16.52
C THR A 83 22.34 -16.42 -16.28
N ALA A 84 23.03 -15.69 -17.16
CA ALA A 84 23.18 -14.24 -17.06
C ALA A 84 21.84 -13.51 -17.26
N GLU A 85 21.01 -13.96 -18.19
CA GLU A 85 19.65 -13.43 -18.41
C GLU A 85 18.76 -13.70 -17.18
N ALA A 86 18.81 -14.92 -16.62
CA ALA A 86 18.08 -15.27 -15.40
C ALA A 86 18.53 -14.45 -14.18
N GLN A 87 19.84 -14.26 -13.99
CA GLN A 87 20.38 -13.42 -12.91
C GLN A 87 19.96 -11.96 -13.06
N ARG A 88 19.95 -11.44 -14.30
CA ARG A 88 19.49 -10.08 -14.57
C ARG A 88 18.01 -9.91 -14.26
N LEU A 89 17.17 -10.88 -14.64
CA LEU A 89 15.74 -10.86 -14.32
C LEU A 89 15.50 -10.94 -12.81
N ALA A 90 16.22 -11.80 -12.09
CA ALA A 90 16.15 -11.91 -10.64
C ALA A 90 16.52 -10.57 -9.95
N ALA A 91 17.60 -9.93 -10.37
CA ALA A 91 18.01 -8.63 -9.84
C ALA A 91 16.93 -7.54 -10.04
N LEU A 92 16.32 -7.49 -11.24
CA LEU A 92 15.23 -6.54 -11.52
C LEU A 92 13.97 -6.81 -10.69
N ARG A 93 13.69 -8.06 -10.34
CA ARG A 93 12.57 -8.43 -9.45
C ARG A 93 12.82 -7.94 -8.02
N ASP A 94 14.02 -8.19 -7.50
CA ASP A 94 14.41 -7.75 -6.16
C ASP A 94 14.41 -6.23 -6.02
N ASP A 95 14.94 -5.51 -7.02
CA ASP A 95 14.91 -4.06 -7.05
C ASP A 95 13.48 -3.52 -7.03
N ARG A 96 12.58 -4.07 -7.85
CA ARG A 96 11.16 -3.65 -7.87
C ARG A 96 10.46 -3.90 -6.55
N ARG A 97 10.67 -5.07 -5.95
CA ARG A 97 10.10 -5.39 -4.63
C ARG A 97 10.58 -4.40 -3.56
N ARG A 98 11.88 -4.07 -3.58
CA ARG A 98 12.48 -3.10 -2.66
C ARG A 98 11.90 -1.70 -2.83
N GLU A 99 11.81 -1.20 -4.07
CA GLU A 99 11.29 0.14 -4.31
C GLU A 99 9.81 0.28 -3.98
N ILE A 100 8.97 -0.74 -4.27
CA ILE A 100 7.56 -0.75 -3.86
C ILE A 100 7.43 -0.69 -2.33
N ALA A 101 8.24 -1.46 -1.60
CA ALA A 101 8.22 -1.45 -0.15
C ALA A 101 8.66 -0.09 0.42
N GLN A 102 9.71 0.52 -0.15
CA GLN A 102 10.20 1.83 0.26
C GLN A 102 9.19 2.94 -0.06
N PHE A 103 8.52 2.89 -1.20
CA PHE A 103 7.43 3.81 -1.54
C PHE A 103 6.32 3.75 -0.48
N ILE A 104 5.80 2.55 -0.16
CA ILE A 104 4.75 2.37 0.85
C ILE A 104 5.20 2.86 2.23
N GLN A 105 6.44 2.57 2.62
CA GLN A 105 7.01 3.05 3.88
C GLN A 105 7.01 4.58 3.91
N LYS A 106 7.51 5.22 2.85
CA LYS A 106 7.59 6.69 2.77
C LYS A 106 6.21 7.34 2.76
N THR A 107 5.23 6.76 2.06
CA THR A 107 3.83 7.20 2.13
C THR A 107 3.33 7.29 3.58
N ARG A 108 3.55 6.22 4.36
CA ARG A 108 3.10 6.15 5.76
C ARG A 108 3.87 7.12 6.66
N GLU A 109 5.18 7.25 6.44
CA GLU A 109 6.01 8.21 7.16
C GLU A 109 5.53 9.65 6.93
N THR A 110 5.30 10.05 5.66
CA THR A 110 4.82 11.40 5.32
C THR A 110 3.48 11.70 5.96
N VAL A 111 2.52 10.77 5.90
CA VAL A 111 1.20 10.95 6.52
C VAL A 111 1.31 11.05 8.04
N SER A 112 2.11 10.19 8.68
CA SER A 112 2.38 10.27 10.13
C SER A 112 2.98 11.62 10.53
N HIS A 113 3.91 12.17 9.75
CA HIS A 113 4.44 13.51 9.97
C HIS A 113 3.40 14.61 9.79
N ALA A 114 2.52 14.49 8.79
CA ALA A 114 1.41 15.43 8.59
C ALA A 114 0.43 15.38 9.77
N GLU A 115 0.11 14.19 10.29
CA GLU A 115 -0.75 14.04 11.46
C GLU A 115 -0.14 14.60 12.75
N ALA A 116 1.18 14.53 12.88
CA ALA A 116 1.89 15.09 14.02
C ALA A 116 1.67 16.61 14.15
N LEU A 117 1.39 17.31 13.03
CA LEU A 117 1.07 18.74 13.04
C LEU A 117 -0.13 19.04 13.94
N TYR A 118 -1.11 18.15 14.06
CA TYR A 118 -2.26 18.38 14.94
C TYR A 118 -1.93 18.27 16.44
N GLN A 119 -0.82 17.62 16.81
CA GLN A 119 -0.54 17.24 18.19
C GLN A 119 0.43 18.16 18.92
N ARG A 120 1.43 18.73 18.24
CA ARG A 120 2.52 19.44 18.91
C ARG A 120 2.43 20.94 18.71
N ASP A 121 2.45 21.69 19.81
CA ASP A 121 2.83 23.10 19.84
C ASP A 121 4.34 23.21 19.62
N HIS A 122 4.83 22.99 18.40
CA HIS A 122 6.27 23.09 18.10
C HIS A 122 6.55 24.07 16.96
N GLU A 123 7.57 24.88 17.22
CA GLU A 123 8.14 25.91 16.39
C GLU A 123 8.67 25.32 15.06
N GLY A 124 7.92 25.46 13.96
CA GLY A 124 8.37 25.33 12.55
C GLY A 124 8.96 24.00 12.04
N GLY A 125 9.65 23.21 12.86
CA GLY A 125 10.43 22.05 12.46
C GLY A 125 9.61 20.88 11.93
N GLN A 126 8.32 20.79 12.31
CA GLN A 126 7.46 19.74 11.79
C GLN A 126 7.01 19.97 10.35
N GLN A 127 6.76 21.22 9.93
CA GLN A 127 6.48 21.53 8.53
C GLN A 127 7.70 21.19 7.65
N ALA A 128 8.92 21.48 8.14
CA ALA A 128 10.14 21.07 7.46
C ALA A 128 10.25 19.53 7.34
N ALA A 129 9.90 18.78 8.39
CA ALA A 129 9.90 17.32 8.35
C ALA A 129 8.86 16.74 7.36
N VAL A 130 7.65 17.29 7.33
CA VAL A 130 6.61 16.93 6.35
C VAL A 130 7.12 17.17 4.93
N ARG A 131 7.72 18.34 4.67
CA ARG A 131 8.29 18.66 3.36
C ARG A 131 9.42 17.72 2.95
N ILE A 132 10.35 17.41 3.86
CA ILE A 132 11.47 16.49 3.58
C ILE A 132 10.93 15.11 3.23
N THR A 133 10.04 14.56 4.04
CA THR A 133 9.48 13.22 3.79
C THR A 133 8.62 13.16 2.53
N TYR A 134 7.91 14.24 2.18
CA TYR A 134 7.22 14.33 0.90
C TYR A 134 8.19 14.32 -0.29
N LEU A 135 9.31 15.05 -0.22
CA LEU A 135 10.34 15.01 -1.29
C LEU A 135 10.93 13.60 -1.46
N GLU A 136 11.17 12.89 -0.35
CA GLU A 136 11.61 11.49 -0.39
C GLU A 136 10.55 10.57 -1.00
N LEU A 137 9.26 10.80 -0.71
CA LEU A 137 8.15 10.08 -1.34
C LEU A 137 8.08 10.34 -2.85
N SER A 138 8.18 11.60 -3.28
CA SER A 138 8.20 11.96 -4.71
C SER A 138 9.39 11.33 -5.43
N GLN A 139 10.56 11.28 -4.79
CA GLN A 139 11.72 10.55 -5.34
C GLN A 139 11.40 9.07 -5.52
N LYS A 140 10.77 8.42 -4.53
CA LYS A 140 10.39 7.01 -4.62
C LYS A 140 9.31 6.74 -5.66
N GLN A 141 8.40 7.68 -5.89
CA GLN A 141 7.47 7.60 -7.00
C GLN A 141 8.21 7.60 -8.35
N ALA A 142 9.14 8.53 -8.55
CA ALA A 142 9.93 8.62 -9.79
C ALA A 142 10.78 7.36 -10.03
N GLU A 143 11.37 6.80 -8.98
CA GLU A 143 12.10 5.53 -9.07
C GLU A 143 11.17 4.37 -9.46
N LEU A 144 9.93 4.34 -8.93
CA LEU A 144 8.93 3.35 -9.29
C LEU A 144 8.45 3.52 -10.74
N GLU A 145 8.29 4.75 -11.22
CA GLU A 145 7.92 5.08 -12.61
C GLU A 145 8.90 4.52 -13.65
N LEU A 146 10.18 4.39 -13.29
CA LEU A 146 11.21 3.87 -14.18
C LEU A 146 11.19 2.34 -14.33
N ILE A 147 10.69 1.63 -13.32
CA ILE A 147 10.82 0.17 -13.23
C ILE A 147 9.48 -0.57 -13.26
N ALA A 148 8.38 0.10 -12.92
CA ALA A 148 7.08 -0.53 -12.78
C ALA A 148 6.22 -0.41 -14.05
N PRO A 149 5.29 -1.37 -14.28
CA PRO A 149 4.29 -1.23 -15.33
C PRO A 149 3.37 -0.03 -15.07
N VAL A 150 2.85 0.56 -16.15
CA VAL A 150 1.95 1.73 -16.13
C VAL A 150 0.80 1.58 -15.13
N GLY A 151 0.18 0.40 -15.05
CA GLY A 151 -0.93 0.17 -14.11
C GLY A 151 -0.54 0.31 -12.63
N LEU A 152 0.70 -0.04 -12.26
CA LEU A 152 1.19 0.15 -10.89
C LEU A 152 1.58 1.62 -10.64
N VAL A 153 2.12 2.28 -11.64
CA VAL A 153 2.45 3.71 -11.61
C VAL A 153 1.22 4.57 -11.36
N GLU A 154 0.11 4.30 -12.06
CA GLU A 154 -1.14 5.04 -11.84
C GLU A 154 -1.69 4.87 -10.42
N LEU A 155 -1.55 3.67 -9.83
CA LEU A 155 -1.93 3.44 -8.43
C LEU A 155 -1.02 4.20 -7.47
N ALA A 156 0.28 4.25 -7.74
CA ALA A 156 1.23 5.02 -6.93
C ALA A 156 0.93 6.53 -7.00
N ARG A 157 0.62 7.06 -8.18
CA ARG A 157 0.18 8.45 -8.36
C ARG A 157 -1.07 8.76 -7.54
N ARG A 158 -2.08 7.89 -7.58
CA ARG A 158 -3.29 8.04 -6.75
C ARG A 158 -2.97 8.07 -5.25
N VAL A 159 -2.02 7.26 -4.79
CA VAL A 159 -1.58 7.28 -3.39
C VAL A 159 -0.96 8.64 -3.05
N VAL A 160 -0.08 9.18 -3.91
CA VAL A 160 0.55 10.49 -3.69
C VAL A 160 -0.47 11.63 -3.65
N GLU A 161 -1.45 11.64 -4.56
CA GLU A 161 -2.55 12.63 -4.56
C GLU A 161 -3.34 12.62 -3.24
N ILE A 162 -3.55 11.44 -2.64
CA ILE A 162 -4.20 11.34 -1.32
C ILE A 162 -3.29 11.87 -0.21
N VAL A 163 -1.98 11.55 -0.25
CA VAL A 163 -1.00 12.08 0.71
C VAL A 163 -0.93 13.61 0.66
N GLU A 164 -0.93 14.20 -0.54
CA GLU A 164 -0.98 15.65 -0.73
C GLU A 164 -2.24 16.24 -0.10
N SER A 165 -3.40 15.62 -0.34
CA SER A 165 -4.64 16.05 0.31
C SER A 165 -4.57 15.98 1.85
N CYS A 166 -3.92 14.96 2.41
CA CYS A 166 -3.68 14.85 3.85
C CYS A 166 -2.76 15.97 4.37
N MET A 167 -1.69 16.27 3.64
CA MET A 167 -0.74 17.34 3.96
C MET A 167 -1.41 18.71 3.90
N ASP A 168 -2.14 19.01 2.83
CA ASP A 168 -2.88 20.27 2.66
C ASP A 168 -3.89 20.47 3.78
N LEU A 169 -4.65 19.42 4.13
CA LEU A 169 -5.58 19.47 5.26
C LEU A 169 -4.85 19.76 6.57
N ALA A 170 -3.71 19.12 6.82
CA ALA A 170 -2.93 19.32 8.03
C ALA A 170 -2.32 20.71 8.12
N ASP A 171 -1.76 21.23 7.02
CA ASP A 171 -1.19 22.57 6.98
C ASP A 171 -2.26 23.64 7.25
N ASP A 172 -3.39 23.54 6.57
CA ASP A 172 -4.50 24.50 6.65
C ASP A 172 -5.22 24.45 8.02
N ARG A 173 -5.37 23.25 8.62
CA ARG A 173 -6.25 23.06 9.79
C ARG A 173 -5.52 22.85 11.11
N SER A 174 -4.22 22.56 11.10
CA SER A 174 -3.51 22.18 12.33
C SER A 174 -3.49 23.29 13.38
N LEU A 175 -3.34 24.55 12.98
CA LEU A 175 -3.32 25.69 13.91
C LEU A 175 -4.65 25.87 14.65
N ALA A 176 -5.78 25.81 13.93
CA ALA A 176 -7.11 25.90 14.52
C ALA A 176 -7.37 24.71 15.46
N GLU A 177 -6.98 23.49 15.05
CA GLU A 177 -7.13 22.29 15.87
C GLU A 177 -6.29 22.35 17.16
N ARG A 178 -5.05 22.84 17.09
CA ARG A 178 -4.21 23.07 18.30
C ARG A 178 -4.83 24.13 19.21
N GLY A 179 -5.34 25.21 18.62
CA GLY A 179 -6.12 26.22 19.35
C GLY A 179 -7.30 25.61 20.10
N ARG A 180 -8.07 24.74 19.43
CA ARG A 180 -9.22 24.06 20.02
C ARG A 180 -8.81 23.13 21.15
N ARG A 181 -7.75 22.33 20.97
CA ARG A 181 -7.23 21.44 22.01
C ARG A 181 -6.78 22.21 23.25
N ARG A 182 -6.08 23.33 23.09
CA ARG A 182 -5.72 24.18 24.24
C ARG A 182 -6.93 24.69 25.01
N LEU A 183 -8.05 24.98 24.33
CA LEU A 183 -9.31 25.30 25.02
C LEU A 183 -9.90 24.11 25.77
N GLU A 184 -9.80 22.91 25.20
CA GLU A 184 -10.27 21.65 25.81
C GLU A 184 -9.40 21.26 27.02
N ASP A 185 -8.10 21.51 26.93
CA ASP A 185 -7.10 21.16 27.94
C ASP A 185 -7.04 22.18 29.10
N VAL A 186 -7.83 23.27 29.08
CA VAL A 186 -7.91 24.22 30.19
C VAL A 186 -8.43 23.51 31.45
N PRO A 187 -7.62 23.38 32.52
CA PRO A 187 -7.99 22.61 33.70
C PRO A 187 -9.27 23.14 34.35
N ALA A 188 -10.12 22.25 34.88
CA ALA A 188 -11.39 22.63 35.52
C ALA A 188 -11.26 23.64 36.67
N MET A 189 -10.12 23.59 37.38
CA MET A 189 -9.81 24.51 38.49
C MET A 189 -9.29 25.88 38.02
N SER A 190 -9.02 26.06 36.73
CA SER A 190 -8.56 27.33 36.17
C SER A 190 -9.69 28.36 36.20
N PRO A 191 -9.42 29.63 36.57
CA PRO A 191 -10.41 30.70 36.48
C PRO A 191 -10.90 30.92 35.04
N HIS A 192 -10.15 30.46 34.03
CA HIS A 192 -10.50 30.57 32.61
C HIS A 192 -11.33 29.40 32.07
N HIS A 193 -11.54 28.33 32.85
CA HIS A 193 -12.23 27.12 32.37
C HIS A 193 -13.66 27.42 31.89
N ALA A 194 -14.44 28.20 32.66
CA ALA A 194 -15.80 28.56 32.27
C ALA A 194 -15.84 29.36 30.96
N CYS A 195 -14.86 30.24 30.73
CA CYS A 195 -14.73 30.99 29.48
C CYS A 195 -14.36 30.06 28.31
N ALA A 196 -13.40 29.16 28.50
CA ALA A 196 -12.98 28.20 27.47
C ALA A 196 -14.14 27.27 27.05
N GLN A 197 -14.91 26.76 28.01
CA GLN A 197 -16.09 25.92 27.75
C GLN A 197 -17.24 26.71 27.09
N ARG A 198 -17.39 28.00 27.36
CA ARG A 198 -18.33 28.87 26.62
C ARG A 198 -17.87 29.07 25.18
N ALA A 199 -16.58 29.34 24.95
CA ALA A 199 -16.02 29.50 23.62
C ALA A 199 -16.17 28.22 22.78
N LEU A 200 -15.83 27.05 23.34
CA LEU A 200 -15.99 25.76 22.66
C LEU A 200 -17.44 25.48 22.26
N ARG A 201 -18.40 25.73 23.16
CA ARG A 201 -19.83 25.57 22.86
C ARG A 201 -20.28 26.52 21.74
N ALA A 202 -19.92 27.79 21.81
CA ALA A 202 -20.28 28.76 20.79
C ALA A 202 -19.67 28.44 19.42
N LEU A 203 -18.42 27.94 19.38
CA LEU A 203 -17.79 27.44 18.15
C LEU A 203 -18.53 26.22 17.57
N HIS A 204 -18.98 25.31 18.43
CA HIS A 204 -19.76 24.14 18.02
C HIS A 204 -21.14 24.54 17.48
N GLU A 205 -21.85 25.44 18.14
CA GLU A 205 -23.13 26.01 17.70
C GLU A 205 -22.98 26.71 16.34
N ALA A 206 -21.93 27.53 16.17
CA ALA A 206 -21.64 28.17 14.89
C ALA A 206 -21.42 27.13 13.78
N ARG A 207 -20.61 26.09 14.02
CA ARG A 207 -20.42 25.03 13.01
C ARG A 207 -21.73 24.30 12.70
N ALA A 208 -22.54 23.96 13.71
CA ALA A 208 -23.80 23.27 13.53
C ALA A 208 -24.78 24.10 12.68
N ALA A 209 -24.90 25.40 12.94
CA ALA A 209 -25.72 26.32 12.14
C ALA A 209 -25.24 26.43 10.69
N ASN A 210 -23.92 26.49 10.47
CA ASN A 210 -23.34 26.48 9.12
C ASN A 210 -23.69 25.19 8.36
N LEU A 211 -23.54 24.03 8.99
CA LEU A 211 -23.88 22.74 8.39
C LEU A 211 -25.39 22.60 8.09
N ALA A 212 -26.24 23.22 8.92
CA ALA A 212 -27.68 23.30 8.70
C ALA A 212 -28.08 24.32 7.61
N ARG A 213 -27.12 25.12 7.11
CA ARG A 213 -27.33 26.22 6.15
C ARG A 213 -28.30 27.29 6.68
N ASP A 214 -28.29 27.53 7.99
CA ASP A 214 -29.03 28.63 8.62
C ASP A 214 -28.10 29.84 8.77
N GLU A 215 -28.16 30.75 7.80
CA GLU A 215 -27.27 31.93 7.75
C GLU A 215 -27.47 32.88 8.93
N ASN A 216 -28.71 33.02 9.41
CA ASN A 216 -29.04 33.92 10.53
C ASN A 216 -28.51 33.35 11.84
N GLU A 217 -28.79 32.07 12.11
CA GLU A 217 -28.29 31.40 13.31
C GLU A 217 -26.76 31.27 13.28
N TYR A 218 -26.19 31.10 12.09
CA TYR A 218 -24.75 31.08 11.91
C TYR A 218 -24.12 32.43 12.28
N ALA A 219 -24.64 33.54 11.77
CA ALA A 219 -24.13 34.87 12.08
C ALA A 219 -24.22 35.18 13.59
N ALA A 220 -25.35 34.84 14.22
CA ALA A 220 -25.56 35.01 15.65
C ALA A 220 -24.60 34.14 16.48
N SER A 221 -24.45 32.86 16.15
CA SER A 221 -23.55 31.93 16.84
C SER A 221 -22.09 32.29 16.65
N ARG A 222 -21.69 32.74 15.45
CA ARG A 222 -20.34 33.22 15.17
C ARG A 222 -20.01 34.49 15.96
N SER A 223 -20.97 35.41 16.12
CA SER A 223 -20.80 36.60 16.96
C SER A 223 -20.62 36.23 18.43
N ARG A 224 -21.42 35.28 18.96
CA ARG A 224 -21.24 34.72 20.30
C ARG A 224 -19.87 34.06 20.48
N ALA A 225 -19.43 33.28 19.49
CA ALA A 225 -18.12 32.63 19.51
C ALA A 225 -16.98 33.65 19.55
N ARG A 226 -17.07 34.72 18.74
CA ARG A 226 -16.10 35.83 18.76
C ARG A 226 -16.00 36.46 20.14
N ALA A 227 -17.14 36.87 20.72
CA ALA A 227 -17.17 37.49 22.04
C ALA A 227 -16.59 36.57 23.12
N ALA A 228 -16.94 35.27 23.09
CA ALA A 228 -16.41 34.29 24.05
C ALA A 228 -14.89 34.07 23.91
N LEU A 229 -14.36 34.14 22.67
CA LEU A 229 -12.92 34.04 22.42
C LEU A 229 -12.15 35.29 22.87
N GLU A 230 -12.75 36.47 22.79
CA GLU A 230 -12.17 37.75 23.25
C GLU A 230 -12.00 37.79 24.78
N GLU A 231 -12.80 37.03 25.54
CA GLU A 231 -12.66 36.88 26.99
C GLU A 231 -11.43 36.04 27.40
N LEU A 232 -10.71 35.43 26.46
CA LEU A 232 -9.56 34.55 26.71
C LEU A 232 -8.24 35.28 26.40
N PRO A 233 -7.57 35.86 27.41
CA PRO A 233 -6.43 36.76 27.18
C PRO A 233 -5.17 36.06 26.64
N HIS A 234 -5.10 34.73 26.73
CA HIS A 234 -3.97 33.93 26.26
C HIS A 234 -4.08 33.54 24.78
N LEU A 235 -5.22 33.77 24.13
CA LEU A 235 -5.36 33.55 22.69
C LEU A 235 -4.91 34.79 21.92
N THR A 236 -4.07 34.57 20.91
CA THR A 236 -3.69 35.60 19.95
C THR A 236 -4.83 35.90 18.97
N ASP A 237 -4.83 37.08 18.34
CA ASP A 237 -5.84 37.44 17.34
C ASP A 237 -5.87 36.47 16.15
N VAL A 238 -4.69 35.96 15.77
CA VAL A 238 -4.54 34.94 14.71
C VAL A 238 -5.24 33.65 15.11
N GLU A 239 -5.06 33.16 16.34
CA GLU A 239 -5.72 31.94 16.81
C GLU A 239 -7.24 32.11 16.90
N ARG A 240 -7.71 33.27 17.39
CA ARG A 240 -9.15 33.57 17.42
C ARG A 240 -9.73 33.59 16.01
N PHE A 241 -9.03 34.20 15.05
CA PHE A 241 -9.44 34.21 13.65
C PHE A 241 -9.51 32.80 13.08
N LEU A 242 -8.47 31.99 13.27
CA LEU A 242 -8.41 30.62 12.76
C LEU A 242 -9.50 29.72 13.35
N LEU A 243 -9.77 29.84 14.66
CA LEU A 243 -10.87 29.11 15.32
C LEU A 243 -12.23 29.49 14.75
N LEU A 244 -12.46 30.78 14.46
CA LEU A 244 -13.69 31.24 13.84
C LEU A 244 -13.82 30.81 12.38
N ASP A 245 -12.74 30.88 11.61
CA ASP A 245 -12.71 30.41 10.21
C ASP A 245 -13.02 28.91 10.12
N ASP A 246 -12.49 28.13 11.07
CA ASP A 246 -12.69 26.68 11.16
C ASP A 246 -14.16 26.26 11.24
N THR A 247 -15.05 27.15 11.75
CA THR A 247 -16.50 26.90 11.88
C THR A 247 -17.23 26.83 10.53
N TYR A 248 -16.67 27.42 9.46
CA TYR A 248 -17.25 27.38 8.12
C TYR A 248 -17.02 26.05 7.39
N ARG A 249 -16.09 25.23 7.88
CA ARG A 249 -15.64 24.03 7.17
C ARG A 249 -16.23 22.76 7.79
N PHE A 250 -16.14 21.66 7.05
CA PHE A 250 -16.53 20.35 7.55
C PHE A 250 -15.71 19.94 8.77
N PRO A 251 -16.31 19.16 9.69
CA PRO A 251 -15.60 18.76 10.89
C PRO A 251 -14.38 17.89 10.56
N LEU A 252 -13.26 18.26 11.19
CA LEU A 252 -11.92 17.75 10.84
C LEU A 252 -11.79 16.23 11.07
N ARG A 253 -12.48 15.70 12.09
CA ARG A 253 -12.37 14.30 12.48
C ARG A 253 -12.92 13.37 11.40
N GLU A 254 -14.08 13.69 10.86
CA GLU A 254 -14.72 12.97 9.76
C GLU A 254 -13.84 13.06 8.52
N ARG A 255 -13.37 14.27 8.18
CA ARG A 255 -12.51 14.44 6.99
C ARG A 255 -11.20 13.66 7.07
N ARG A 256 -10.59 13.59 8.26
CA ARG A 256 -9.38 12.79 8.50
C ARG A 256 -9.66 11.29 8.37
N ARG A 257 -10.77 10.80 8.91
CA ARG A 257 -11.18 9.41 8.75
C ARG A 257 -11.40 9.07 7.27
N ASP A 258 -12.10 9.93 6.53
CA ASP A 258 -12.32 9.71 5.10
C ASP A 258 -11.00 9.63 4.31
N GLN A 259 -10.00 10.44 4.68
CA GLN A 259 -8.67 10.42 4.08
C GLN A 259 -7.87 9.17 4.46
N GLU A 260 -7.93 8.73 5.73
CA GLU A 260 -7.31 7.49 6.21
C GLU A 260 -7.90 6.28 5.46
N ASP A 261 -9.23 6.18 5.39
CA ASP A 261 -9.93 5.12 4.65
C ASP A 261 -9.56 5.14 3.16
N SER A 262 -9.48 6.33 2.54
CA SER A 262 -9.08 6.49 1.14
C SER A 262 -7.64 6.03 0.90
N LEU A 263 -6.72 6.37 1.81
CA LEU A 263 -5.32 5.99 1.74
C LEU A 263 -5.15 4.47 1.89
N ASP A 264 -5.85 3.86 2.85
CA ASP A 264 -5.80 2.42 3.09
C ASP A 264 -6.34 1.63 1.89
N VAL A 265 -7.43 2.10 1.27
CA VAL A 265 -7.96 1.51 0.04
C VAL A 265 -6.94 1.63 -1.09
N ALA A 266 -6.35 2.81 -1.33
CA ALA A 266 -5.39 3.03 -2.40
C ALA A 266 -4.09 2.20 -2.20
N LEU A 267 -3.57 2.13 -0.97
CA LEU A 267 -2.44 1.26 -0.63
C LEU A 267 -2.79 -0.21 -0.79
N GLY A 268 -4.01 -0.63 -0.42
CA GLY A 268 -4.49 -1.99 -0.61
C GLY A 268 -4.55 -2.40 -2.08
N GLU A 269 -5.04 -1.52 -2.95
CA GLU A 269 -5.03 -1.70 -4.40
C GLU A 269 -3.60 -1.80 -4.95
N LEU A 270 -2.72 -0.88 -4.56
CA LEU A 270 -1.30 -0.87 -4.96
C LEU A 270 -0.59 -2.16 -4.55
N VAL A 271 -0.74 -2.60 -3.30
CA VAL A 271 -0.14 -3.84 -2.79
C VAL A 271 -0.70 -5.06 -3.52
N THR A 272 -2.00 -5.07 -3.83
CA THR A 272 -2.61 -6.17 -4.58
C THR A 272 -2.06 -6.25 -6.00
N ALA A 273 -1.93 -5.12 -6.68
CA ALA A 273 -1.33 -5.04 -8.01
C ALA A 273 0.16 -5.45 -7.99
N ALA A 274 0.93 -4.96 -7.02
CA ALA A 274 2.34 -5.33 -6.82
C ALA A 274 2.50 -6.84 -6.60
N ARG A 275 1.66 -7.45 -5.77
CA ARG A 275 1.68 -8.91 -5.54
C ARG A 275 1.34 -9.70 -6.80
N ARG A 276 0.42 -9.21 -7.64
CA ARG A 276 0.10 -9.87 -8.92
C ARG A 276 1.28 -9.80 -9.88
N LEU A 277 1.91 -8.63 -9.98
CA LEU A 277 3.12 -8.42 -10.79
C LEU A 277 4.25 -9.37 -10.37
N LEU A 278 4.57 -9.40 -9.08
CA LEU A 278 5.64 -10.26 -8.57
C LEU A 278 5.33 -11.75 -8.76
N LYS A 279 4.06 -12.16 -8.62
CA LYS A 279 3.65 -13.54 -8.88
C LYS A 279 3.68 -13.92 -10.35
N SER A 280 3.27 -13.04 -11.27
CA SER A 280 3.34 -13.35 -12.71
C SER A 280 4.79 -13.59 -13.15
N GLU A 281 5.74 -12.95 -12.48
CA GLU A 281 7.15 -13.12 -12.75
C GLU A 281 7.72 -14.44 -12.21
N ASP A 282 7.09 -15.06 -11.20
CA ASP A 282 7.53 -16.37 -10.70
C ASP A 282 7.27 -17.52 -11.68
N PHE A 283 6.39 -17.31 -12.67
CA PHE A 283 5.97 -18.34 -13.65
C PHE A 283 6.55 -18.15 -15.06
N ASP A 284 7.31 -17.05 -15.27
CA ASP A 284 8.05 -16.73 -16.50
C ASP A 284 9.56 -16.89 -16.30
#